data_AF-C1N8C5-F1
#
_entry.id   AF-C1N8C5-F1
#
_cell.length_a   1.000
_cell.length_b   1.000
_cell.length_c   1.000
_cell.angle_alpha   90.00
_cell.angle_beta   90.00
_cell.angle_gamma   90.00
#
_symmetry.space_group_name_H-M   'P 1'
#
loop_
_entity.id
_entity.type
_entity.pdbx_description
1 polymer ?
#
loop_
_entity_poly.entity_id
_entity_poly.type
_entity_poly.pdbx_seq_one_letter_code
_entity_poly.pdbx_strand_id
1 'polypeptide(L)'
;MRTGPKGKPFLEWCAENGKRGERLANEFREELPTELTKASNYKAKWKCLKCKHVWRAEMNSRTKSERPKGCPKCAHNAPASKTKNFLAWCEKKGELGKKLSREYVDKDKPPTAVTYASHYRALWKCGRCSHEWRTRVADRTKSVRPTGCPECNPPGTNRYTKKRERVD
;
A
#
# COMPACT_ATOMS: atom_id res chain seq x y z
N MET A 1 4.56 27.29 -35.28
CA MET A 1 5.22 27.00 -33.98
C MET A 1 4.48 27.82 -32.91
N ARG A 2 3.81 27.19 -31.93
CA ARG A 2 3.05 27.92 -30.90
C ARG A 2 3.92 28.10 -29.66
N THR A 3 4.59 29.24 -29.54
CA THR A 3 5.26 29.64 -28.30
C THR A 3 4.23 30.29 -27.38
N GLY A 4 3.54 29.47 -26.59
CA GLY A 4 2.78 29.97 -25.44
C GLY A 4 3.70 30.61 -24.40
N PRO A 5 3.19 31.45 -23.49
CA PRO A 5 4.00 32.13 -22.49
C PRO A 5 4.82 31.10 -21.69
N LYS A 6 6.14 31.28 -21.66
CA LYS A 6 7.04 30.45 -20.86
C LYS A 6 6.60 30.59 -19.39
N GLY A 7 6.20 29.48 -18.78
CA GLY A 7 5.80 29.47 -17.37
C GLY A 7 6.95 29.94 -16.46
N LYS A 8 6.61 30.47 -15.28
CA LYS A 8 7.59 30.90 -14.27
C LYS A 8 8.57 29.76 -13.90
N PRO A 9 9.88 30.06 -13.74
CA PRO A 9 10.85 29.11 -13.22
C PRO A 9 10.40 28.47 -11.90
N PHE A 10 10.70 27.20 -11.72
CA PHE A 10 10.13 26.40 -10.64
C PHE A 10 10.55 26.90 -9.26
N LEU A 11 11.80 27.31 -9.07
CA LEU A 11 12.27 27.82 -7.78
C LEU A 11 11.67 29.19 -7.43
N GLU A 12 11.47 30.06 -8.44
CA GLU A 12 10.74 31.32 -8.24
C GLU A 12 9.28 31.06 -7.85
N TRP A 13 8.62 30.13 -8.56
CA TRP A 13 7.28 29.71 -8.17
C TRP A 13 7.26 29.15 -6.74
N CYS A 14 8.29 28.40 -6.31
CA CYS A 14 8.37 27.91 -4.93
C CYS A 14 8.44 29.04 -3.90
N ALA A 15 9.20 30.12 -4.17
CA ALA A 15 9.31 31.26 -3.26
C ALA A 15 7.96 31.94 -3.00
N GLU A 16 7.06 31.94 -3.99
CA GLU A 16 5.74 32.58 -3.90
C GLU A 16 4.65 31.67 -3.32
N ASN A 17 4.93 30.37 -3.08
CA ASN A 17 3.93 29.38 -2.70
C ASN A 17 4.08 28.90 -1.24
N GLY A 18 4.64 29.77 -0.39
CA GLY A 18 4.76 29.59 1.05
C GLY A 18 5.37 28.23 1.46
N LYS A 19 4.87 27.65 2.55
CA LYS A 19 5.36 26.37 3.09
C LYS A 19 5.34 25.22 2.07
N ARG A 20 4.40 25.24 1.12
CA ARG A 20 4.31 24.23 0.06
C ARG A 20 5.48 24.36 -0.91
N GLY A 21 5.72 25.57 -1.39
CA GLY A 21 6.82 25.87 -2.30
C GLY A 21 8.17 25.62 -1.63
N GLU A 22 8.35 26.10 -0.40
CA GLU A 22 9.55 25.85 0.41
C GLU A 22 9.86 24.34 0.54
N ARG A 23 8.87 23.52 0.88
CA ARG A 23 9.04 22.06 0.95
C ARG A 23 9.49 21.47 -0.39
N LEU A 24 8.90 21.93 -1.50
CA LEU A 24 9.20 21.43 -2.84
C LEU A 24 10.62 21.81 -3.28
N ALA A 25 11.05 23.06 -3.03
CA ALA A 25 12.42 23.50 -3.25
C ALA A 25 13.41 22.66 -2.43
N ASN A 26 13.10 22.41 -1.16
CA ASN A 26 13.94 21.59 -0.28
C ASN A 26 14.04 20.11 -0.70
N GLU A 27 13.08 19.59 -1.46
CA GLU A 27 13.13 18.23 -2.03
C GLU A 27 13.83 18.17 -3.40
N PHE A 28 13.91 19.27 -4.15
CA PHE A 28 14.39 19.31 -5.53
C PHE A 28 15.92 19.18 -5.63
N ARG A 29 16.44 18.39 -6.59
CA ARG A 29 17.87 18.03 -6.69
C ARG A 29 18.41 18.06 -8.12
N GLU A 30 17.90 18.93 -8.98
CA GLU A 30 18.48 19.14 -10.31
C GLU A 30 19.42 20.36 -10.32
N GLU A 31 20.46 20.27 -11.14
CA GLU A 31 21.53 21.25 -11.26
C GLU A 31 21.18 22.42 -12.21
N LEU A 32 20.13 22.29 -13.03
CA LEU A 32 19.63 23.33 -13.94
C LEU A 32 18.20 23.76 -13.58
N PRO A 33 18.01 24.53 -12.49
CA PRO A 33 16.67 24.89 -11.98
C PRO A 33 15.92 25.95 -12.80
N THR A 34 16.60 26.73 -13.65
CA THR A 34 16.06 27.95 -14.27
C THR A 34 15.15 27.68 -15.48
N GLU A 35 15.35 26.58 -16.20
CA GLU A 35 14.54 26.23 -17.39
C GLU A 35 13.31 25.37 -17.06
N LEU A 36 13.21 24.88 -15.82
CA LEU A 36 12.13 24.00 -15.42
C LEU A 36 11.00 24.78 -14.78
N THR A 37 9.79 24.59 -15.30
CA THR A 37 8.56 25.16 -14.73
C THR A 37 7.79 24.08 -13.97
N LYS A 38 6.89 24.47 -13.06
CA LYS A 38 6.05 23.52 -12.31
C LYS A 38 5.23 22.59 -13.23
N ALA A 39 4.83 23.08 -14.42
CA ALA A 39 3.97 22.35 -15.35
C ALA A 39 4.73 21.44 -16.32
N SER A 40 6.07 21.41 -16.24
CA SER A 40 6.90 20.60 -17.13
C SER A 40 6.62 19.10 -16.99
N ASN A 41 6.74 18.37 -18.11
CA ASN A 41 6.74 16.91 -18.14
C ASN A 41 8.14 16.33 -17.85
N TYR A 42 9.15 17.19 -17.61
CA TYR A 42 10.50 16.74 -17.30
C TYR A 42 10.56 15.96 -15.99
N LYS A 43 11.28 14.82 -15.99
CA LYS A 43 11.45 13.94 -14.83
C LYS A 43 12.63 14.36 -13.95
N ALA A 44 12.41 15.40 -13.15
CA ALA A 44 13.40 15.88 -12.20
C ALA A 44 13.70 14.88 -11.07
N LYS A 45 14.88 14.98 -10.50
CA LYS A 45 15.38 14.27 -9.33
C LYS A 45 14.90 14.96 -8.04
N TRP A 46 14.37 14.16 -7.12
CA TRP A 46 13.85 14.60 -5.83
C TRP A 46 14.44 13.76 -4.69
N LYS A 47 14.57 14.34 -3.50
CA LYS A 47 15.00 13.65 -2.27
C LYS A 47 14.00 13.89 -1.14
N CYS A 48 13.54 12.81 -0.51
CA CYS A 48 12.47 12.89 0.48
C CYS A 48 13.03 13.47 1.76
N LEU A 49 12.43 14.54 2.29
CA LEU A 49 12.88 15.10 3.56
C LEU A 49 12.68 14.14 4.74
N LYS A 50 11.65 13.27 4.67
CA LYS A 50 11.29 12.29 5.70
C LYS A 50 12.17 11.05 5.68
N CYS A 51 12.15 10.28 4.58
CA CYS A 51 12.82 8.97 4.51
C CYS A 51 14.13 8.97 3.69
N LYS A 52 14.58 10.15 3.24
CA LYS A 52 15.80 10.36 2.43
C LYS A 52 15.87 9.61 1.09
N HIS A 53 14.82 8.88 0.72
CA HIS A 53 14.70 8.22 -0.58
C HIS A 53 14.82 9.23 -1.72
N VAL A 54 15.64 8.89 -2.71
CA VAL A 54 15.84 9.68 -3.93
C VAL A 54 15.04 9.01 -5.05
N TRP A 55 14.27 9.80 -5.82
CA TRP A 55 13.48 9.29 -6.94
C TRP A 55 13.36 10.34 -8.05
N ARG A 56 12.93 9.88 -9.25
CA ARG A 56 12.59 10.77 -10.38
C ARG A 56 11.07 10.85 -10.55
N ALA A 57 10.56 12.05 -10.81
CA ALA A 57 9.15 12.29 -11.08
C ALA A 57 8.96 13.53 -11.97
N GLU A 58 7.92 13.52 -12.79
CA GLU A 58 7.54 14.65 -13.62
C GLU A 58 7.19 15.88 -12.75
N MET A 59 7.64 17.07 -13.16
CA MET A 59 7.40 18.31 -12.42
C MET A 59 5.89 18.52 -12.19
N ASN A 60 5.07 18.39 -13.23
CA ASN A 60 3.62 18.57 -13.12
C ASN A 60 2.96 17.58 -12.14
N SER A 61 3.42 16.33 -12.12
CA SER A 61 2.90 15.27 -11.26
C SER A 61 3.25 15.52 -9.79
N ARG A 62 4.43 16.08 -9.53
CA ARG A 62 4.88 16.45 -8.19
C ARG A 62 4.24 17.74 -7.67
N THR A 63 3.94 18.70 -8.55
CA THR A 63 3.58 20.07 -8.17
C THR A 63 2.11 20.44 -8.37
N LYS A 64 1.31 19.66 -9.12
CA LYS A 64 -0.13 19.92 -9.35
C LYS A 64 -0.92 20.14 -8.05
N SER A 65 -1.91 21.02 -8.09
CA SER A 65 -2.77 21.32 -6.93
C SER A 65 -3.51 20.07 -6.44
N GLU A 66 -4.13 19.36 -7.37
CA GLU A 66 -4.96 18.20 -7.08
C GLU A 66 -4.16 16.89 -7.04
N ARG A 67 -4.20 16.23 -5.88
CA ARG A 67 -3.60 14.90 -5.63
C ARG A 67 -2.14 14.81 -6.12
N PRO A 68 -1.24 15.71 -5.69
CA PRO A 68 0.17 15.65 -6.08
C PRO A 68 0.81 14.34 -5.66
N LYS A 69 1.67 13.79 -6.52
CA LYS A 69 2.48 12.63 -6.16
C LYS A 69 3.61 13.07 -5.23
N GLY A 70 3.92 12.25 -4.24
CA GLY A 70 5.01 12.48 -3.29
C GLY A 70 6.08 11.38 -3.38
N CYS A 71 6.85 11.22 -2.31
CA CYS A 71 7.82 10.13 -2.23
C CYS A 71 7.12 8.76 -2.32
N PRO A 72 7.46 7.91 -3.31
CA PRO A 72 6.80 6.61 -3.49
C PRO A 72 7.05 5.66 -2.31
N LYS A 73 8.26 5.68 -1.72
CA LYS A 73 8.59 4.89 -0.53
C LYS A 73 7.70 5.24 0.67
N CYS A 74 7.45 6.53 0.91
CA CYS A 74 6.53 6.97 1.97
C CYS A 74 5.07 6.62 1.66
N ALA A 75 4.65 6.70 0.40
CA ALA A 75 3.28 6.35 0.01
C ALA A 75 3.01 4.84 0.20
N HIS A 76 3.98 3.97 -0.13
CA HIS A 76 3.85 2.53 0.07
C HIS A 76 3.96 2.11 1.54
N ASN A 77 4.72 2.85 2.36
CA ASN A 77 4.87 2.58 3.79
C ASN A 77 3.92 3.40 4.66
N ALA A 78 2.90 4.04 4.09
CA ALA A 78 1.92 4.77 4.87
C ALA A 78 1.20 3.77 5.81
N PRO A 79 1.18 4.01 7.13
CA PRO A 79 0.47 3.14 8.04
C PRO A 79 -0.99 3.04 7.61
N ALA A 80 -1.56 1.84 7.70
CA ALA A 80 -2.98 1.66 7.41
C ALA A 80 -3.79 2.61 8.30
N SER A 81 -4.80 3.25 7.71
CA SER A 81 -5.65 4.19 8.46
C SER A 81 -6.21 3.52 9.72
N LYS A 82 -6.35 4.27 10.82
CA LYS A 82 -7.05 3.81 12.04
C LYS A 82 -8.42 3.20 11.72
N THR A 83 -9.08 3.69 10.67
CA THR A 83 -10.41 3.23 10.23
C THR A 83 -10.39 2.29 9.02
N LYS A 84 -9.26 2.16 8.32
CA LYS A 84 -9.12 1.32 7.12
C LYS A 84 -7.93 0.37 7.26
N ASN A 85 -7.97 -0.48 8.27
CA ASN A 85 -7.02 -1.59 8.49
C ASN A 85 -7.76 -2.93 8.59
N PHE A 86 -7.01 -4.03 8.65
CA PHE A 86 -7.54 -5.39 8.68
C PHE A 86 -8.33 -5.68 9.97
N LEU A 87 -7.87 -5.21 11.13
CA LEU A 87 -8.62 -5.36 12.39
C LEU A 87 -10.00 -4.68 12.33
N ALA A 88 -10.04 -3.41 11.91
CA ALA A 88 -11.28 -2.65 11.73
C ALA A 88 -12.21 -3.27 10.67
N TRP A 89 -11.67 -3.99 9.69
CA TRP A 89 -12.46 -4.77 8.73
C TRP A 89 -13.04 -6.02 9.38
N CYS A 90 -12.27 -6.75 10.20
CA CYS A 90 -12.75 -7.94 10.92
C CYS A 90 -13.94 -7.62 11.84
N GLU A 91 -13.88 -6.51 12.57
CA GLU A 91 -14.97 -6.06 13.46
C GLU A 91 -16.32 -5.93 12.73
N LYS A 92 -16.30 -5.61 11.44
CA LYS A 92 -17.49 -5.40 10.59
C LYS A 92 -17.96 -6.65 9.84
N LYS A 93 -17.24 -7.78 9.96
CA LYS A 93 -17.45 -8.97 9.12
C LYS A 93 -18.01 -10.18 9.88
N GLY A 94 -18.58 -9.95 11.06
CA GLY A 94 -19.25 -10.98 11.86
C GLY A 94 -18.32 -12.16 12.16
N GLU A 95 -18.83 -13.38 12.03
CA GLU A 95 -18.10 -14.61 12.38
C GLU A 95 -16.82 -14.83 11.55
N LEU A 96 -16.82 -14.44 10.26
CA LEU A 96 -15.60 -14.51 9.45
C LEU A 96 -14.53 -13.59 10.01
N GLY A 97 -14.91 -12.36 10.36
CA GLY A 97 -14.00 -11.39 10.95
C GLY A 97 -13.42 -11.86 12.28
N LYS A 98 -14.27 -12.37 13.18
CA LYS A 98 -13.86 -12.95 14.48
C LYS A 98 -12.92 -14.14 14.30
N LYS A 99 -13.17 -15.01 13.32
CA LYS A 99 -12.29 -16.13 13.01
C LYS A 99 -10.91 -15.63 12.55
N LEU A 100 -10.89 -14.74 11.55
CA LEU A 100 -9.64 -14.28 10.96
C LEU A 100 -8.81 -13.43 11.93
N SER A 101 -9.44 -12.67 12.83
CA SER A 101 -8.71 -11.91 13.86
C SER A 101 -8.00 -12.84 14.85
N ARG A 102 -8.62 -13.96 15.24
CA ARG A 102 -8.01 -14.97 16.11
C ARG A 102 -6.90 -15.77 15.44
N GLU A 103 -7.03 -16.04 14.14
CA GLU A 103 -6.02 -16.79 13.38
C GLU A 103 -4.80 -15.93 13.00
N TYR A 104 -4.86 -14.60 13.10
CA TYR A 104 -3.74 -13.71 12.77
C TYR A 104 -2.73 -13.65 13.93
N VAL A 105 -1.51 -14.17 13.72
CA VAL A 105 -0.49 -14.31 14.77
C VAL A 105 0.86 -13.67 14.41
N ASP A 106 0.91 -12.86 13.35
CA ASP A 106 2.12 -12.21 12.86
C ASP A 106 2.64 -11.13 13.84
N LYS A 107 3.86 -11.32 14.35
CA LYS A 107 4.52 -10.40 15.29
C LYS A 107 5.23 -9.24 14.58
N ASP A 108 5.57 -9.39 13.29
CA ASP A 108 6.31 -8.39 12.51
C ASP A 108 5.39 -7.24 12.07
N LYS A 109 4.12 -7.54 11.80
CA LYS A 109 3.09 -6.56 11.48
C LYS A 109 1.82 -6.82 12.27
N PRO A 110 1.38 -5.92 13.16
CA PRO A 110 0.10 -6.05 13.82
C PRO A 110 -1.05 -5.92 12.79
N PRO A 111 -2.26 -6.46 13.10
CA PRO A 111 -3.41 -6.42 12.19
C PRO A 111 -3.92 -4.99 11.92
N THR A 112 -3.50 -4.00 12.71
CA THR A 112 -3.76 -2.58 12.49
C THR A 112 -2.81 -1.92 11.47
N ALA A 113 -1.69 -2.56 11.14
CA ALA A 113 -0.68 -2.03 10.22
C ALA A 113 -0.86 -2.47 8.76
N VAL A 114 -1.84 -3.35 8.49
CA VAL A 114 -2.16 -3.86 7.16
C VAL A 114 -3.63 -3.62 6.84
N THR A 115 -3.97 -3.50 5.55
CA THR A 115 -5.37 -3.44 5.09
C THR A 115 -5.87 -4.85 4.78
N TYR A 116 -7.20 -5.05 4.74
CA TYR A 116 -7.78 -6.35 4.36
C TYR A 116 -7.35 -6.79 2.93
N ALA A 117 -7.18 -5.84 2.01
CA ALA A 117 -6.73 -6.07 0.64
C ALA A 117 -5.19 -6.17 0.50
N SER A 118 -4.44 -6.24 1.60
CA SER A 118 -2.98 -6.24 1.56
C SER A 118 -2.41 -7.51 0.92
N HIS A 119 -1.39 -7.33 0.06
CA HIS A 119 -0.57 -8.42 -0.48
C HIS A 119 0.49 -8.92 0.51
N TYR A 120 0.59 -8.32 1.70
CA TYR A 120 1.51 -8.77 2.74
C TYR A 120 1.18 -10.21 3.17
N ARG A 121 2.19 -11.07 3.22
CA ARG A 121 2.08 -12.48 3.64
C ARG A 121 2.22 -12.60 5.15
N ALA A 122 1.11 -12.33 5.86
CA ALA A 122 1.05 -12.48 7.31
C ALA A 122 1.17 -13.96 7.73
N LEU A 123 1.67 -14.20 8.95
CA LEU A 123 1.60 -15.50 9.62
C LEU A 123 0.21 -15.74 10.21
N TRP A 124 -0.35 -16.91 9.91
CA TRP A 124 -1.66 -17.36 10.39
C TRP A 124 -1.51 -18.67 11.15
N LYS A 125 -2.36 -18.89 12.16
CA LYS A 125 -2.44 -20.14 12.91
C LYS A 125 -3.86 -20.68 12.91
N CYS A 126 -4.03 -21.95 12.56
CA CYS A 126 -5.36 -22.52 12.40
C CYS A 126 -5.95 -22.80 13.77
N GLY A 127 -7.15 -22.28 14.06
CA GLY A 127 -7.85 -22.60 15.30
C GLY A 127 -8.29 -24.06 15.45
N ARG A 128 -8.25 -24.86 14.36
CA ARG A 128 -8.66 -26.28 14.37
C ARG A 128 -7.50 -27.24 14.54
N CYS A 129 -6.43 -27.09 13.75
CA CYS A 129 -5.30 -28.02 13.73
C CYS A 129 -3.99 -27.40 14.20
N SER A 130 -3.99 -26.15 14.65
CA SER A 130 -2.81 -25.41 15.11
C SER A 130 -1.68 -25.23 14.09
N HIS A 131 -1.85 -25.67 12.84
CA HIS A 131 -0.90 -25.46 11.76
C HIS A 131 -0.69 -23.96 11.51
N GLU A 132 0.57 -23.59 11.30
CA GLU A 132 0.98 -22.22 11.02
C GLU A 132 1.41 -22.08 9.56
N TRP A 133 0.91 -21.05 8.87
CA TRP A 133 1.25 -20.83 7.47
C TRP A 133 1.29 -19.34 7.12
N ARG A 134 2.07 -19.00 6.07
CA ARG A 134 2.14 -17.63 5.53
C ARG A 134 1.32 -17.50 4.26
N THR A 135 0.32 -16.62 4.27
CA THR A 135 -0.46 -16.26 3.08
C THR A 135 -0.87 -14.79 3.09
N ARG A 136 -1.29 -14.26 1.94
CA ARG A 136 -1.67 -12.85 1.80
C ARG A 136 -2.94 -12.56 2.60
N VAL A 137 -3.00 -11.40 3.26
CA VAL A 137 -4.23 -10.93 3.92
C VAL A 137 -5.39 -10.85 2.93
N ALA A 138 -5.13 -10.37 1.71
CA ALA A 138 -6.12 -10.33 0.64
C ALA A 138 -6.73 -11.71 0.34
N ASP A 139 -5.94 -12.78 0.33
CA ASP A 139 -6.42 -14.13 0.00
C ASP A 139 -7.32 -14.73 1.08
N ARG A 140 -7.23 -14.24 2.32
CA ARG A 140 -8.08 -14.65 3.45
C ARG A 140 -9.39 -13.86 3.52
N THR A 141 -9.42 -12.65 2.96
CA THR A 141 -10.54 -11.69 3.11
C THR A 141 -11.38 -11.52 1.83
N LYS A 142 -11.04 -12.22 0.75
CA LYS A 142 -11.82 -12.26 -0.50
C LYS A 142 -13.29 -12.61 -0.22
N SER A 143 -14.20 -11.92 -0.91
CA SER A 143 -15.65 -12.17 -0.83
C SER A 143 -16.04 -13.53 -1.41
N VAL A 144 -15.32 -13.98 -2.44
CA VAL A 144 -15.57 -15.25 -3.12
C VAL A 144 -14.42 -16.21 -2.81
N ARG A 145 -14.76 -17.38 -2.26
CA ARG A 145 -13.82 -18.49 -1.96
C ARG A 145 -12.54 -18.01 -1.24
N PRO A 146 -12.65 -17.43 -0.03
CA PRO A 146 -11.47 -17.09 0.75
C PRO A 146 -10.65 -18.36 1.04
N THR A 147 -9.32 -18.22 1.02
CA THR A 147 -8.42 -19.33 1.30
C THR A 147 -8.60 -19.83 2.74
N GLY A 148 -8.30 -21.12 2.97
CA GLY A 148 -8.37 -21.82 4.24
C GLY A 148 -6.99 -22.11 4.85
N CYS A 149 -6.96 -22.84 5.96
CA CYS A 149 -5.75 -23.54 6.37
C CYS A 149 -5.46 -24.65 5.35
N PRO A 150 -4.23 -24.75 4.82
CA PRO A 150 -3.90 -25.74 3.79
C PRO A 150 -4.01 -27.19 4.29
N GLU A 151 -3.69 -27.45 5.56
CA GLU A 151 -3.84 -28.78 6.16
C GLU A 151 -5.31 -29.20 6.31
N CYS A 152 -6.19 -28.26 6.66
CA CYS A 152 -7.61 -28.54 6.83
C CYS A 152 -8.37 -28.68 5.50
N ASN A 153 -7.89 -28.01 4.45
CA ASN A 153 -8.52 -28.02 3.14
C ASN A 153 -7.43 -27.90 2.06
N PRO A 154 -6.80 -29.03 1.70
CA PRO A 154 -5.70 -29.05 0.75
C PRO A 154 -6.15 -28.57 -0.63
N PRO A 155 -5.25 -27.95 -1.42
CA PRO A 155 -5.55 -27.60 -2.80
C PRO A 155 -5.89 -28.87 -3.61
N GLY A 156 -6.99 -28.85 -4.36
CA GLY A 156 -7.34 -29.94 -5.28
C GLY A 156 -8.16 -31.09 -4.70
N THR A 157 -8.54 -31.09 -3.42
CA THR A 157 -9.41 -32.14 -2.87
C THR A 157 -10.88 -31.86 -3.22
N ASN A 158 -11.45 -32.66 -4.13
CA ASN A 158 -12.89 -32.73 -4.34
C ASN A 158 -13.54 -33.35 -3.09
N ARG A 159 -14.57 -32.70 -2.51
CA ARG A 159 -15.18 -33.13 -1.23
C ARG A 159 -16.00 -34.43 -1.33
N TYR A 160 -15.99 -35.11 -2.48
CA TYR A 160 -16.85 -36.25 -2.79
C TYR A 160 -16.22 -37.62 -2.48
N THR A 161 -14.93 -37.71 -2.16
CA THR A 161 -14.23 -39.00 -2.04
C THR A 161 -13.95 -39.48 -0.61
N LYS A 162 -14.58 -38.90 0.43
CA LYS A 162 -14.45 -39.41 1.80
C LYS A 162 -15.80 -39.70 2.48
N LYS A 163 -16.42 -40.83 2.13
CA LYS A 163 -16.96 -41.84 3.07
C LYS A 163 -17.64 -43.01 2.33
N ARG A 164 -16.85 -44.03 2.00
CA ARG A 164 -17.28 -45.44 1.97
C ARG A 164 -16.14 -46.22 2.59
N GLU A 165 -16.08 -46.19 3.92
CA GLU A 165 -15.35 -47.20 4.68
C GLU A 165 -16.41 -48.09 5.33
N ARG A 166 -16.33 -49.37 5.00
CA ARG A 166 -17.20 -50.46 5.48
C ARG A 166 -17.01 -50.58 6.99
N VAL A 167 -18.12 -50.75 7.68
CA VAL A 167 -18.13 -51.34 9.02
C VAL A 167 -18.22 -52.85 8.75
N ASP A 168 -17.19 -53.59 9.12
CA ASP A 168 -17.30 -55.03 9.37
C ASP A 168 -17.96 -55.24 10.74
#